data_AF-A0A2T1FKE7-F1
#
_entry.id   AF-A0A2T1FKE7-F1
#
_cell.length_a   1.000
_cell.length_b   1.000
_cell.length_c   1.000
_cell.angle_alpha   90.00
_cell.angle_beta   90.00
_cell.angle_gamma   90.00
#
_symmetry.space_group_name_H-M   'P 1'
#
loop_
_entity.id
_entity.type
_entity.pdbx_description
1 polymer ?
#
loop_
_entity_poly.entity_id
_entity_poly.type
_entity_poly.pdbx_seq_one_letter_code
_entity_poly.pdbx_strand_id
1 'polypeptide(L)'
;MVIQSCVSTSHRHLLDSRLLRMAALSNYFNLEEITTARKVSAAVINISGRQRMLSQRSAFFCMRLVCSVKAAERAKLRGNLLQAIELMEKSHRDLINTDSSTNILTPPSPTVKAMYFEAPLYLDKQVREYIDRIKALVQVPDAELSLE
;
A
#
# COMPACT_ATOMS: atom_id res chain seq x y z
N MET A 1 38.05 -24.96 -51.90
CA MET A 1 38.17 -24.86 -50.43
C MET A 1 37.92 -23.46 -49.85
N VAL A 2 37.66 -22.41 -50.66
CA VAL A 2 37.42 -21.03 -50.15
C VAL A 2 35.91 -20.73 -49.93
N ILE A 3 35.03 -21.30 -50.76
CA ILE A 3 33.57 -21.04 -50.72
C ILE A 3 32.89 -21.69 -49.48
N GLN A 4 33.31 -22.90 -49.09
CA GLN A 4 32.81 -23.58 -47.88
C GLN A 4 33.18 -22.84 -46.58
N SER A 5 34.34 -22.18 -46.56
CA SER A 5 34.77 -21.38 -45.41
C SER A 5 33.87 -20.14 -45.24
N CYS A 6 33.56 -19.44 -46.34
CA CYS A 6 32.74 -18.22 -46.33
C CYS A 6 31.28 -18.47 -45.90
N VAL A 7 30.67 -19.58 -46.35
CA VAL A 7 29.30 -19.99 -45.95
C VAL A 7 29.25 -20.36 -44.46
N SER A 8 30.26 -21.07 -43.95
CA SER A 8 30.38 -21.44 -42.53
C SER A 8 30.51 -20.23 -41.59
N THR A 9 31.22 -19.18 -42.02
CA THR A 9 31.37 -17.94 -41.24
C THR A 9 30.08 -17.13 -41.24
N SER A 10 29.38 -17.04 -42.38
CA SER A 10 28.09 -16.35 -42.49
C SER A 10 26.99 -16.99 -41.63
N HIS A 11 26.91 -18.33 -41.61
CA HIS A 11 25.98 -19.06 -40.72
C HIS A 11 26.29 -18.86 -39.23
N ARG A 12 27.57 -18.78 -38.84
CA ARG A 12 27.97 -18.49 -37.46
C ARG A 12 27.54 -17.09 -37.00
N HIS A 13 27.78 -16.07 -37.81
CA HIS A 13 27.35 -14.70 -37.49
C HIS A 13 25.81 -14.55 -37.42
N LEU A 14 25.07 -15.29 -38.26
CA LEU A 14 23.61 -15.33 -38.19
C LEU A 14 23.11 -16.01 -36.92
N LEU A 15 23.78 -17.05 -36.44
CA LEU A 15 23.46 -17.72 -35.16
C LEU A 15 23.79 -16.83 -33.96
N ASP A 16 24.97 -16.20 -33.94
CA ASP A 16 25.38 -15.30 -32.86
C ASP A 16 24.45 -14.09 -32.73
N SER A 17 24.07 -13.48 -33.86
CA SER A 17 23.15 -12.33 -33.85
C SER A 17 21.71 -12.71 -33.47
N ARG A 18 21.30 -13.97 -33.64
CA ARG A 18 20.01 -14.48 -33.16
C ARG A 18 20.05 -14.72 -31.66
N LEU A 19 21.12 -15.32 -31.14
CA LEU A 19 21.30 -15.53 -29.70
C LEU A 19 21.34 -14.20 -28.94
N LEU A 20 22.06 -13.20 -29.45
CA LEU A 20 22.10 -11.86 -28.86
C LEU A 20 20.71 -11.21 -28.82
N ARG A 21 19.92 -11.34 -29.89
CA ARG A 21 18.55 -10.82 -29.95
C ARG A 21 17.62 -11.53 -28.97
N MET A 22 17.72 -12.85 -28.84
CA MET A 22 16.93 -13.61 -27.87
C MET A 22 17.30 -13.26 -26.42
N ALA A 23 18.61 -13.11 -26.13
CA ALA A 23 19.08 -12.66 -24.81
C ALA A 23 18.63 -11.23 -24.49
N ALA A 24 18.67 -10.32 -25.47
CA ALA A 24 18.18 -8.95 -25.31
C ALA A 24 16.67 -8.90 -25.08
N LEU A 25 15.89 -9.71 -25.81
CA LEU A 25 14.45 -9.82 -25.63
C LEU A 25 14.08 -10.44 -24.28
N SER A 26 14.80 -11.48 -23.84
CA SER A 26 14.67 -12.08 -22.51
C SER A 26 14.98 -11.05 -21.41
N ASN A 27 16.07 -10.30 -21.53
CA ASN A 27 16.39 -9.22 -20.58
C ASN A 27 15.29 -8.15 -20.55
N TYR A 28 14.75 -7.77 -21.70
CA TYR A 28 13.65 -6.79 -21.79
C TYR A 28 12.40 -7.25 -21.01
N PHE A 29 11.97 -8.50 -21.18
CA PHE A 29 10.84 -9.05 -20.43
C PHE A 29 11.09 -9.09 -18.91
N ASN A 30 12.29 -9.50 -18.48
CA ASN A 30 12.67 -9.49 -17.06
C ASN A 30 12.65 -8.05 -16.47
N LEU A 31 13.05 -7.04 -17.26
CA LEU A 31 13.06 -5.63 -16.84
C LEU A 31 11.65 -5.07 -16.62
N GLU A 32 10.67 -5.44 -17.47
CA GLU A 32 9.27 -5.02 -17.30
C GLU A 32 8.63 -5.63 -16.04
N GLU A 33 8.90 -6.91 -15.77
CA GLU A 33 8.41 -7.62 -14.58
C GLU A 33 8.98 -6.98 -13.29
N ILE A 34 10.30 -6.76 -13.25
CA ILE A 34 10.98 -6.11 -12.12
C ILE A 34 10.44 -4.69 -11.89
N THR A 35 10.20 -3.94 -12.97
CA THR A 35 9.69 -2.57 -12.88
C THR A 35 8.26 -2.55 -12.32
N THR A 36 7.43 -3.50 -12.73
CA THR A 36 6.06 -3.65 -12.23
C THR A 36 6.06 -4.02 -10.75
N ALA A 37 6.84 -5.02 -10.34
CA ALA A 37 6.98 -5.43 -8.94
C ALA A 37 7.50 -4.28 -8.03
N ARG A 38 8.42 -3.45 -8.54
CA ARG A 38 8.92 -2.25 -7.84
C ARG A 38 7.84 -1.18 -7.66
N LYS A 39 7.03 -0.91 -8.69
CA LYS A 39 5.92 0.07 -8.61
C LYS A 39 4.87 -0.36 -7.59
N VAL A 40 4.52 -1.65 -7.57
CA VAL A 40 3.63 -2.21 -6.54
C VAL A 40 4.21 -2.03 -5.14
N SER A 41 5.47 -2.44 -4.94
CA SER A 41 6.11 -2.37 -3.63
C SER A 41 6.15 -0.93 -3.11
N ALA A 42 6.44 0.04 -3.99
CA ALA A 42 6.40 1.46 -3.66
C ALA A 42 4.98 1.93 -3.27
N ALA A 43 3.94 1.47 -3.96
CA ALA A 43 2.56 1.80 -3.62
C ALA A 43 2.13 1.23 -2.26
N VAL A 44 2.47 -0.03 -1.96
CA VAL A 44 2.23 -0.66 -0.64
C VAL A 44 2.96 0.09 0.48
N ILE A 45 4.24 0.45 0.26
CA ILE A 45 5.04 1.22 1.22
C ILE A 45 4.41 2.60 1.46
N ASN A 46 3.97 3.28 0.41
CA ASN A 46 3.34 4.59 0.51
C ASN A 46 2.00 4.53 1.26
N ILE A 47 1.17 3.52 1.00
CA ILE A 47 -0.09 3.31 1.73
C ILE A 47 0.20 3.04 3.21
N SER A 48 1.16 2.15 3.51
CA SER A 48 1.57 1.85 4.88
C SER A 48 2.16 3.07 5.60
N GLY A 49 2.93 3.90 4.89
CA GLY A 49 3.43 5.18 5.40
C GLY A 49 2.31 6.16 5.70
N ARG A 50 1.31 6.24 4.82
CA ARG A 50 0.09 7.06 5.01
C ARG A 50 -0.70 6.60 6.22
N GLN A 51 -0.87 5.29 6.41
CA GLN A 51 -1.52 4.71 7.60
C GLN A 51 -0.83 5.15 8.91
N ARG A 52 0.51 5.10 8.95
CA ARG A 52 1.27 5.57 10.12
C ARG A 52 1.01 7.04 10.42
N MET A 53 1.07 7.91 9.40
CA MET A 53 0.76 9.34 9.57
C MET A 53 -0.67 9.56 10.06
N LEU A 54 -1.65 8.86 9.47
CA LEU A 54 -3.06 8.99 9.84
C LEU A 54 -3.34 8.52 11.26
N SER A 55 -2.72 7.43 11.72
CA SER A 55 -2.84 6.96 13.11
C SER A 55 -2.32 8.00 14.11
N GLN A 56 -1.16 8.60 13.86
CA GLN A 56 -0.60 9.63 14.73
C GLN A 56 -1.44 10.91 14.70
N ARG A 57 -1.87 11.33 13.50
CA ARG A 57 -2.67 12.54 13.32
C ARG A 57 -4.05 12.43 13.96
N SER A 58 -4.72 11.28 13.84
CA SER A 58 -6.01 11.06 14.48
C SER A 58 -5.86 10.96 16.00
N ALA A 59 -4.86 10.24 16.52
CA ALA A 59 -4.56 10.23 17.97
C ALA A 59 -4.34 11.66 18.53
N PHE A 60 -3.61 12.50 17.82
CA PHE A 60 -3.41 13.90 18.19
C PHE A 60 -4.74 14.69 18.23
N PHE A 61 -5.60 14.52 17.22
CA PHE A 61 -6.90 15.19 17.22
C PHE A 61 -7.85 14.65 18.29
N CYS A 62 -7.82 13.35 18.60
CA CYS A 62 -8.59 12.77 19.71
C CYS A 62 -8.20 13.43 21.03
N MET A 63 -6.89 13.50 21.32
CA MET A 63 -6.37 14.14 22.53
C MET A 63 -6.82 15.61 22.61
N ARG A 64 -6.70 16.36 21.51
CA ARG A 64 -7.15 17.75 21.46
C ARG A 64 -8.65 17.90 21.62
N LEU A 65 -9.44 16.98 21.09
CA LEU A 65 -10.90 17.01 21.16
C LEU A 65 -11.35 16.91 22.62
N VAL A 66 -10.78 15.94 23.36
CA VAL A 66 -11.08 15.74 24.77
C VAL A 66 -10.62 16.93 25.61
N CYS A 67 -9.41 17.46 25.37
CA CYS A 67 -8.85 18.56 26.17
C CYS A 67 -9.42 19.95 25.83
N SER A 68 -10.05 20.14 24.68
CA SER A 68 -10.60 21.45 24.32
C SER A 68 -11.88 21.73 25.12
N VAL A 69 -12.07 22.97 25.56
CA VAL A 69 -13.31 23.45 26.21
C VAL A 69 -14.19 24.28 25.29
N LYS A 70 -13.70 24.61 24.08
CA LYS A 70 -14.40 25.51 23.16
C LYS A 70 -15.21 24.71 22.15
N ALA A 71 -16.53 24.86 22.15
CA ALA A 71 -17.44 24.16 21.23
C ALA A 71 -17.03 24.33 19.75
N ALA A 72 -16.65 25.54 19.34
CA ALA A 72 -16.20 25.80 17.96
C ALA A 72 -14.91 25.02 17.60
N GLU A 73 -13.99 24.86 18.55
CA GLU A 73 -12.77 24.08 18.34
C GLU A 73 -13.08 22.58 18.29
N ARG A 74 -13.94 22.09 19.19
CA ARG A 74 -14.41 20.70 19.19
C ARG A 74 -15.09 20.33 17.87
N ALA A 75 -15.97 21.18 17.35
CA ALA A 75 -16.61 20.98 16.05
C ALA A 75 -15.58 20.87 14.91
N LYS A 76 -14.55 21.73 14.90
CA LYS A 76 -13.45 21.67 13.92
C LYS A 76 -12.63 20.39 14.06
N LEU A 77 -12.32 19.98 15.29
CA LEU A 77 -11.56 18.77 15.57
C LEU A 77 -12.31 17.49 15.15
N ARG A 78 -13.64 17.44 15.36
CA ARG A 78 -14.50 16.36 14.85
C ARG A 78 -14.44 16.27 13.33
N GLY A 79 -14.55 17.40 12.62
CA GLY A 79 -14.40 17.43 11.16
C GLY A 79 -13.03 16.94 10.69
N ASN A 80 -11.95 17.32 11.37
CA ASN A 80 -10.61 16.86 11.06
C ASN A 80 -10.41 15.36 11.35
N LEU A 81 -11.02 14.84 12.42
CA LEU A 81 -11.01 13.42 12.75
C LEU A 81 -11.74 12.59 11.70
N LEU A 82 -12.93 13.03 11.28
CA LEU A 82 -13.70 12.36 10.22
C LEU A 82 -12.90 12.26 8.93
N GLN A 83 -12.33 13.36 8.46
CA GLN A 83 -11.50 13.34 7.25
C GLN A 83 -10.29 12.40 7.37
N ALA A 84 -9.62 12.41 8.52
CA ALA A 84 -8.47 11.55 8.75
C ALA A 84 -8.87 10.06 8.78
N ILE A 85 -9.97 9.73 9.45
CA ILE A 85 -10.39 8.34 9.63
C ILE A 85 -11.03 7.75 8.38
N GLU A 86 -11.75 8.55 7.59
CA GLU A 86 -12.27 8.14 6.28
C GLU A 86 -11.13 7.83 5.31
N LEU A 87 -10.08 8.66 5.30
CA LEU A 87 -8.89 8.39 4.49
C LEU A 87 -8.13 7.15 4.97
N MET A 88 -8.08 6.93 6.29
CA MET A 88 -7.45 5.75 6.89
C MET A 88 -8.20 4.48 6.48
N GLU A 89 -9.53 4.50 6.56
CA GLU A 89 -10.38 3.39 6.19
C GLU A 89 -10.29 3.08 4.69
N LYS A 90 -10.35 4.10 3.83
CA LYS A 90 -10.16 3.92 2.39
C LYS A 90 -8.80 3.29 2.08
N SER A 91 -7.73 3.86 2.64
CA SER A 91 -6.37 3.37 2.43
C SER A 91 -6.19 1.93 2.93
N HIS A 92 -6.91 1.54 3.98
CA HIS A 92 -6.88 0.18 4.53
C HIS A 92 -7.61 -0.79 3.61
N ARG A 93 -8.80 -0.42 3.12
CA ARG A 93 -9.54 -1.22 2.12
C ARG A 93 -8.72 -1.42 0.84
N ASP A 94 -8.08 -0.38 0.34
CA ASP A 94 -7.24 -0.44 -0.87
C ASP A 94 -6.07 -1.43 -0.69
N LEU A 95 -5.56 -1.56 0.55
CA LEU A 95 -4.45 -2.47 0.89
C LEU A 95 -4.88 -3.93 1.01
N ILE A 96 -6.04 -4.20 1.61
CA ILE A 96 -6.51 -5.57 1.89
C ILE A 96 -7.30 -6.19 0.73
N ASN A 97 -8.01 -5.37 -0.07
CA ASN A 97 -8.83 -5.85 -1.18
C ASN A 97 -8.02 -5.94 -2.48
N THR A 98 -7.04 -6.84 -2.52
CA THR A 98 -6.20 -7.09 -3.72
C THR A 98 -6.87 -7.95 -4.79
N ASP A 99 -8.03 -8.56 -4.50
CA ASP A 99 -8.75 -9.47 -5.41
C ASP A 99 -9.64 -8.77 -6.46
N SER A 100 -9.82 -7.45 -6.40
CA SER A 100 -10.53 -6.74 -7.48
C SER A 100 -9.62 -6.60 -8.70
N SER A 101 -10.10 -6.93 -9.89
CA SER A 101 -9.40 -6.83 -11.20
C SER A 101 -8.87 -5.43 -11.57
N THR A 102 -9.06 -4.45 -10.69
CA THR A 102 -8.60 -3.05 -10.76
C THR A 102 -7.46 -2.74 -9.79
N ASN A 103 -7.05 -3.68 -8.92
CA ASN A 103 -6.02 -3.39 -7.93
C ASN A 103 -4.62 -3.55 -8.54
N ILE A 104 -3.89 -2.43 -8.58
CA ILE A 104 -2.51 -2.33 -9.09
C ILE A 104 -1.54 -3.04 -8.13
N LEU A 105 -1.98 -3.42 -6.93
CA LEU A 105 -1.14 -4.00 -5.89
C LEU A 105 -1.08 -5.53 -6.04
N THR A 106 0.11 -6.08 -6.30
CA THR A 106 0.40 -7.52 -6.15
C THR A 106 -0.09 -8.00 -4.78
N PRO A 107 -0.72 -9.18 -4.70
CA PRO A 107 -1.17 -9.73 -3.43
C PRO A 107 -0.01 -9.75 -2.41
N PRO A 108 -0.28 -9.41 -1.14
CA PRO A 108 0.74 -9.39 -0.11
C PRO A 108 1.43 -10.76 -0.01
N SER A 109 2.71 -10.77 0.38
CA SER A 109 3.40 -12.03 0.66
C SER A 109 2.61 -12.84 1.70
N PRO A 110 2.70 -14.18 1.70
CA PRO A 110 2.02 -15.02 2.68
C PRO A 110 2.27 -14.57 4.12
N THR A 111 3.50 -14.13 4.41
CA THR A 111 3.87 -13.55 5.71
C THR A 111 3.08 -12.28 6.04
N VAL A 112 2.97 -11.33 5.11
CA VAL A 112 2.21 -10.09 5.34
C VAL A 112 0.72 -10.38 5.47
N LYS A 113 0.19 -11.30 4.66
CA LYS A 113 -1.21 -11.76 4.77
C LYS A 113 -1.48 -12.36 6.16
N ALA A 114 -0.60 -13.23 6.65
CA ALA A 114 -0.72 -13.80 8.00
C ALA A 114 -0.67 -12.72 9.09
N MET A 115 0.19 -11.70 8.98
CA MET A 115 0.20 -10.58 9.94
C MET A 115 -1.15 -9.84 10.00
N TYR A 116 -1.86 -9.72 8.88
CA TYR A 116 -3.16 -9.06 8.82
C TYR A 116 -4.31 -9.91 9.37
N PHE A 117 -4.33 -11.21 9.09
CA PHE A 117 -5.51 -12.04 9.27
C PHE A 117 -5.35 -13.18 10.29
N GLU A 118 -4.13 -13.43 10.78
CA GLU A 118 -3.82 -14.57 11.65
C GLU A 118 -3.18 -14.13 12.98
N ALA A 119 -3.13 -15.07 13.92
CA ALA A 119 -2.47 -14.88 15.20
C ALA A 119 -0.94 -14.70 15.04
N PRO A 120 -0.27 -13.96 15.94
CA PRO A 120 -0.83 -13.25 17.10
C PRO A 120 -1.29 -11.82 16.78
N LEU A 121 -1.15 -11.36 15.54
CA LEU A 121 -1.24 -9.93 15.23
C LEU A 121 -2.64 -9.48 14.83
N TYR A 122 -3.34 -10.16 13.92
CA TYR A 122 -4.67 -9.74 13.45
C TYR A 122 -4.76 -8.23 13.10
N LEU A 123 -3.81 -7.69 12.33
CA LEU A 123 -3.73 -6.24 12.08
C LEU A 123 -4.99 -5.67 11.41
N ASP A 124 -5.68 -6.42 10.54
CA ASP A 124 -6.94 -5.95 9.94
C ASP A 124 -7.99 -5.65 11.01
N LYS A 125 -8.13 -6.56 11.98
CA LYS A 125 -9.04 -6.39 13.12
C LYS A 125 -8.67 -5.17 13.96
N GLN A 126 -7.39 -5.02 14.30
CA GLN A 126 -6.91 -3.88 15.10
C GLN A 126 -7.19 -2.53 14.41
N VAL A 127 -6.94 -2.44 13.10
CA VAL A 127 -7.18 -1.21 12.34
C VAL A 127 -8.67 -0.88 12.26
N ARG A 128 -9.53 -1.88 12.01
CA ARG A 128 -10.99 -1.69 12.00
C ARG A 128 -11.52 -1.23 13.36
N GLU A 129 -11.09 -1.88 14.44
CA GLU A 129 -11.47 -1.48 15.79
C GLU A 129 -11.02 -0.06 16.13
N TYR A 130 -9.81 0.34 15.70
CA TYR A 130 -9.32 1.70 15.87
C TYR A 130 -10.19 2.73 15.12
N ILE A 131 -10.56 2.42 13.88
CA ILE A 131 -11.46 3.24 13.05
C ILE A 131 -12.82 3.39 13.72
N ASP A 132 -13.41 2.29 14.19
CA ASP A 132 -14.72 2.29 14.82
C ASP A 132 -14.73 3.08 16.12
N ARG A 133 -13.68 2.96 16.95
CA ARG A 133 -13.53 3.75 18.18
C ARG A 133 -13.45 5.25 17.90
N ILE A 134 -12.73 5.67 16.85
CA ILE A 134 -12.67 7.09 16.48
C ILE A 134 -14.01 7.58 15.95
N LYS A 135 -14.69 6.79 15.11
CA LYS A 135 -16.05 7.12 14.62
C LYS A 135 -17.02 7.29 15.79
N ALA A 136 -16.95 6.42 16.79
CA ALA A 136 -17.73 6.54 18.01
C ALA A 136 -17.38 7.80 18.81
N LEU A 137 -16.09 8.08 19.05
CA LEU A 137 -15.64 9.28 19.77
C LEU A 137 -16.14 10.58 19.12
N VAL A 138 -16.17 10.63 17.78
CA VAL A 138 -16.68 11.79 17.04
C VAL A 138 -18.17 12.03 17.29
N GLN A 139 -18.94 11.04 17.73
CA GLN A 139 -20.36 11.20 18.07
C GLN A 139 -20.61 11.51 19.55
N VAL A 140 -19.61 11.32 20.44
CA VAL A 140 -19.75 11.60 21.88
C VAL A 140 -20.10 13.07 22.10
N PRO A 141 -21.18 13.42 22.80
CA PRO A 141 -21.53 14.80 23.08
C PRO A 141 -20.45 15.55 23.86
N ASP A 142 -20.39 16.87 23.69
CA ASP A 142 -19.39 17.71 24.34
C ASP A 142 -19.44 17.63 25.88
N ALA A 143 -20.61 17.37 26.48
CA ALA A 143 -20.75 17.21 27.92
C ALA A 143 -20.12 15.93 28.47
N GLU A 144 -19.90 14.92 27.61
CA GLU A 144 -19.41 13.59 27.99
C GLU A 144 -17.93 13.39 27.62
N LEU A 145 -17.30 14.36 26.94
CA LEU A 145 -15.88 14.33 26.65
C LEU A 145 -15.07 14.60 27.92
N SER A 146 -14.45 13.54 28.46
CA SER A 146 -13.54 13.60 29.61
C SER A 146 -12.29 12.73 29.39
N LEU A 147 -11.24 12.98 30.17
CA LEU A 147 -10.01 12.17 30.20
C LEU A 147 -10.07 11.02 31.21
N GLU A 148 -11.20 10.85 31.89
CA GLU A 148 -11.39 9.88 32.98
C GLU A 148 -11.78 8.48 32.49
#